data_AF-A0AAV5AQD0-F1
#
_entry.id   AF-A0AAV5AQD0-F1
#
_cell.length_a   1.000
_cell.length_b   1.000
_cell.length_c   1.000
_cell.angle_alpha   90.00
_cell.angle_beta   90.00
_cell.angle_gamma   90.00
#
_symmetry.space_group_name_H-M   'P 1'
#
loop_
_entity.id
_entity.type
_entity.pdbx_description
1 polymer ?
#
loop_
_entity_poly.entity_id
_entity_poly.type
_entity_poly.pdbx_seq_one_letter_code
_entity_poly.pdbx_strand_id
1 'polypeptide(L)'
;MFCAPNFCLNDVIDAPWDYINTQLASQTTKGFSDDWAKHSVSICIPSGIKKTKKQMKRPEKEDISIENQFFTVDGVLVRPLVSVIKDTFAHSSAIKSFHFELFKQYWESPDSPRSGICVYDEIYTSDAFHKAHEDLQNSPKELGCDLPRAVIALMFWSDSTSLAQFGNASLWPIYLYWGNQSKYKCCHPSADACQHIAHLPKVNTNL
;
A
#
# COMPACT_ATOMS: atom_id res chain seq x y z
N MET A 1 20.86 15.16 21.31
CA MET A 1 21.63 15.36 22.55
C MET A 1 21.40 14.12 23.40
N PHE A 2 22.40 13.25 23.55
CA PHE A 2 22.27 12.00 24.30
C PHE A 2 22.36 12.33 25.80
N CYS A 3 21.21 12.49 26.46
CA CYS A 3 21.13 12.97 27.86
C CYS A 3 20.74 11.87 28.85
N ALA A 4 21.10 10.61 28.58
CA ALA A 4 20.92 9.56 29.57
C ALA A 4 22.05 9.66 30.62
N PRO A 5 21.76 9.70 31.93
CA PRO A 5 22.76 9.91 32.98
C PRO A 5 23.80 8.79 33.09
N ASN A 6 23.56 7.65 32.43
CA ASN A 6 24.45 6.49 32.35
C ASN A 6 25.14 6.34 30.97
N PHE A 7 25.01 7.33 30.08
CA PHE A 7 25.67 7.26 28.77
C PHE A 7 27.18 7.51 28.91
N CYS A 8 27.99 6.52 28.55
CA CYS A 8 29.45 6.62 28.51
C CYS A 8 29.92 6.57 27.05
N LEU A 9 30.63 7.60 26.60
CA LEU A 9 31.10 7.68 25.21
C LEU A 9 32.10 6.57 24.86
N ASN A 10 32.92 6.14 25.83
CA ASN A 10 33.92 5.09 25.62
C ASN A 10 33.29 3.73 25.26
N ASP A 11 32.03 3.50 25.64
CA ASP A 11 31.32 2.25 25.34
C ASP A 11 30.96 2.15 23.84
N VAL A 12 31.03 3.26 23.09
CA VAL A 12 30.60 3.37 21.68
C VAL A 12 31.81 3.45 20.73
N ILE A 13 32.96 3.95 21.21
CA ILE A 13 34.15 4.24 20.38
C ILE A 13 34.76 2.97 19.78
N ASP A 14 34.91 1.91 20.59
CA ASP A 14 35.53 0.65 20.15
C ASP A 14 34.50 -0.41 19.75
N ALA A 15 33.22 -0.04 19.67
CA ALA A 15 32.18 -0.98 19.27
C ALA A 15 32.36 -1.36 17.79
N PRO A 16 32.36 -2.66 17.45
CA PRO A 16 32.54 -3.12 16.07
C PRO A 16 31.24 -2.93 15.28
N TRP A 17 30.92 -1.68 14.95
CA TRP A 17 29.66 -1.28 14.31
C TRP A 17 29.40 -2.01 12.99
N ASP A 18 30.43 -2.26 12.19
CA ASP A 18 30.29 -2.99 10.93
C ASP A 18 29.85 -4.45 11.16
N TYR A 19 30.43 -5.12 12.16
CA TYR A 19 30.02 -6.47 12.53
C TYR A 19 28.60 -6.48 13.12
N ILE A 20 28.29 -5.55 14.01
CA ILE A 20 26.95 -5.42 14.63
C ILE A 20 25.89 -5.15 13.55
N ASN A 21 26.14 -4.22 12.62
CA ASN A 21 25.23 -3.91 11.52
C ASN A 21 25.08 -5.10 10.57
N THR A 22 26.16 -5.82 10.28
CA THR A 22 26.10 -7.06 9.47
C THR A 22 25.27 -8.14 10.17
N GLN A 23 25.44 -8.31 11.48
CA GLN A 23 24.65 -9.23 12.28
C GLN A 23 23.17 -8.83 12.31
N LEU A 24 22.86 -7.55 12.54
CA LEU A 24 21.48 -7.02 12.52
C LEU A 24 20.83 -7.16 11.15
N ALA A 25 21.59 -6.97 10.06
CA ALA A 25 21.10 -7.18 8.70
C ALA A 25 20.88 -8.67 8.36
N SER A 26 21.67 -9.56 8.98
CA SER A 26 21.56 -11.02 8.80
C SER A 26 20.52 -11.68 9.71
N GLN A 27 20.13 -11.02 10.80
CA GLN A 27 19.01 -11.44 11.60
C GLN A 27 17.74 -11.18 10.80
N THR A 28 17.17 -12.25 10.24
CA THR A 28 15.75 -12.29 9.92
C THR A 28 15.02 -11.89 11.19
N THR A 29 14.47 -10.68 11.17
CA THR A 29 13.69 -10.13 12.25
C THR A 29 12.58 -11.13 12.53
N LYS A 30 12.63 -11.80 13.68
CA LYS A 30 11.60 -12.76 14.14
C LYS A 30 10.18 -12.17 14.28
N GLY A 31 9.94 -10.96 13.77
CA GLY A 31 8.65 -10.27 13.70
C GLY A 31 8.22 -9.85 12.29
N PHE A 32 9.06 -10.01 11.26
CA PHE A 32 8.61 -9.88 9.87
C PHE A 32 8.44 -11.29 9.32
N SER A 33 7.23 -11.64 8.85
CA SER A 33 6.98 -12.91 8.16
C SER A 33 8.05 -13.13 7.07
N ASP A 34 8.57 -14.35 6.93
CA ASP A 34 9.53 -14.78 5.89
C ASP A 34 9.01 -14.59 4.43
N ASP A 35 7.83 -14.00 4.25
CA ASP A 35 7.08 -13.89 3.00
C ASP A 35 7.53 -12.75 2.07
N TRP A 36 8.67 -12.09 2.35
CA TRP A 36 9.16 -11.03 1.46
C TRP A 36 9.88 -11.62 0.25
N ALA A 37 9.35 -11.34 -0.94
CA ALA A 37 9.94 -11.76 -2.20
C ALA A 37 10.56 -10.56 -2.94
N LYS A 38 11.70 -10.80 -3.59
CA LYS A 38 12.38 -9.81 -4.43
C LYS A 38 11.94 -9.98 -5.88
N HIS A 39 11.50 -8.89 -6.50
CA HIS A 39 10.99 -8.85 -7.86
C HIS A 39 11.64 -7.74 -8.68
N SER A 40 11.51 -7.87 -10.00
CA SER A 40 11.84 -6.83 -10.98
C SER A 40 10.56 -6.37 -11.66
N VAL A 41 10.38 -5.05 -11.79
CA VAL A 41 9.18 -4.45 -12.37
C VAL A 41 9.58 -3.60 -13.57
N SER A 42 9.01 -3.89 -14.73
CA SER A 42 9.22 -3.08 -15.94
C SER A 42 8.11 -2.05 -16.11
N ILE A 43 8.50 -0.78 -16.16
CA ILE A 43 7.61 0.38 -16.28
C ILE A 43 7.74 0.94 -17.70
N CYS A 44 6.62 1.18 -18.38
CA CYS A 44 6.62 1.88 -19.66
C CYS A 44 6.82 3.38 -19.42
N ILE A 45 7.90 3.95 -19.96
CA ILE A 45 8.16 5.38 -19.94
C ILE A 45 7.52 6.00 -21.18
N PRO A 46 6.56 6.93 -21.03
CA PRO A 46 6.02 7.66 -22.17
C PRO A 46 7.14 8.50 -22.80
N SER A 47 7.43 8.27 -24.09
CA SER A 47 8.54 8.91 -24.83
C SER A 47 8.43 10.45 -24.94
N GLY A 48 7.32 11.07 -24.51
CA GLY A 48 7.12 12.52 -24.54
C GLY A 48 6.96 13.13 -25.94
N ILE A 49 7.12 12.35 -27.01
CA ILE A 49 6.95 12.78 -28.40
C ILE A 49 5.46 13.02 -28.68
N LYS A 50 5.05 14.29 -28.64
CA LYS A 50 3.72 14.70 -29.10
C LYS A 50 3.69 14.62 -30.62
N LYS A 51 2.75 13.85 -31.19
CA LYS A 51 2.49 13.88 -32.65
C LYS A 51 2.11 15.31 -33.04
N THR A 52 2.97 16.01 -33.77
CA THR A 52 2.68 17.38 -34.25
C THR A 52 1.50 17.32 -35.23
N LYS A 53 0.61 18.32 -35.24
CA LYS A 53 -0.55 18.38 -36.17
C LYS A 53 -0.20 18.15 -37.66
N LYS A 54 1.06 18.39 -38.05
CA LYS A 54 1.61 18.11 -39.40
C LYS A 54 1.77 16.61 -39.70
N GLN A 55 1.97 15.76 -38.69
CA GLN A 55 2.05 14.29 -38.81
C GLN A 55 0.67 13.62 -38.91
N MET A 56 -0.41 14.28 -38.47
CA MET A 56 -1.79 13.75 -38.61
C MET A 56 -2.34 13.83 -40.06
N LYS A 57 -1.72 14.62 -40.95
CA LYS A 57 -2.23 14.90 -42.31
C LYS A 57 -1.40 14.30 -43.45
N ARG A 58 -0.32 13.56 -43.17
CA ARG A 58 0.51 12.96 -44.23
C ARG A 58 0.12 11.49 -44.40
N PRO A 59 -0.25 11.05 -45.62
CA PRO A 59 -0.54 9.65 -45.86
C PRO A 59 0.77 8.85 -45.79
N GLU A 60 0.73 7.78 -44.99
CA GLU A 60 1.50 6.54 -45.11
C GLU A 60 2.91 6.68 -45.70
N LYS A 61 3.84 7.20 -44.92
CA LYS A 61 5.27 6.87 -45.10
C LYS A 61 5.89 6.57 -43.75
N GLU A 62 6.22 5.27 -43.61
CA GLU A 62 6.98 4.60 -42.56
C GLU A 62 6.49 4.94 -41.15
N ASP A 63 5.78 3.97 -40.56
CA ASP A 63 5.50 3.92 -39.13
C ASP A 63 6.80 4.10 -38.36
N ILE A 64 7.07 5.32 -37.91
CA ILE A 64 8.00 5.53 -36.81
C ILE A 64 7.30 4.88 -35.62
N SER A 65 7.58 3.59 -35.40
CA SER A 65 7.27 2.89 -34.18
C SER A 65 7.92 3.69 -33.07
N ILE A 66 7.14 4.51 -32.38
CA ILE A 66 7.57 5.09 -31.11
C ILE A 66 7.66 3.89 -30.18
N GLU A 67 8.84 3.28 -30.15
CA GLU A 67 9.10 2.11 -29.35
C GLU A 67 8.92 2.53 -27.89
N ASN A 68 7.95 1.92 -27.22
CA ASN A 68 7.72 2.18 -25.81
C ASN A 68 9.02 1.83 -25.07
N GLN A 69 9.66 2.83 -24.46
CA GLN A 69 10.86 2.58 -23.68
C GLN A 69 10.43 1.95 -22.36
N PHE A 70 10.86 0.72 -22.11
CA PHE A 70 10.64 0.05 -20.84
C PHE A 70 11.84 0.27 -19.94
N PHE A 71 11.57 0.63 -18.69
CA PHE A 71 12.57 0.76 -17.65
C PHE A 71 12.32 -0.29 -16.57
N THR A 72 13.28 -1.18 -16.38
CA THR A 72 13.20 -2.24 -15.38
C THR A 72 13.81 -1.77 -14.07
N VAL A 73 12.99 -1.79 -13.02
CA VAL A 73 13.41 -1.56 -11.63
C VAL A 73 13.64 -2.91 -10.98
N ASP A 74 14.90 -3.24 -10.73
CA ASP A 74 15.27 -4.46 -10.02
C ASP A 74 15.23 -4.27 -8.51
N GLY A 75 14.91 -5.34 -7.79
CA GLY A 75 15.05 -5.40 -6.34
C GLY A 75 13.92 -4.78 -5.55
N VAL A 76 12.73 -4.73 -6.13
CA VAL A 76 11.49 -4.42 -5.42
C VAL A 76 11.20 -5.55 -4.45
N LEU A 77 11.13 -5.24 -3.15
CA LEU A 77 10.70 -6.21 -2.14
C LEU A 77 9.19 -6.13 -2.01
N VAL A 78 8.48 -7.26 -2.06
CA VAL A 78 7.02 -7.34 -2.02
C VAL A 78 6.60 -8.46 -1.10
N ARG A 79 5.55 -8.23 -0.30
CA ARG A 79 4.79 -9.29 0.37
C ARG A 79 3.58 -9.67 -0.48
N PRO A 80 3.32 -10.97 -0.74
CA PRO A 80 2.12 -11.40 -1.45
C PRO A 80 0.86 -10.91 -0.73
N LEU A 81 -0.02 -10.22 -1.46
CA LEU A 81 -1.26 -9.67 -0.89
C LEU A 81 -2.13 -10.72 -0.22
N VAL A 82 -2.21 -11.92 -0.80
CA VAL A 82 -2.97 -13.04 -0.21
C VAL A 82 -2.39 -13.47 1.13
N SER A 83 -1.06 -13.42 1.30
CA SER A 83 -0.42 -13.71 2.59
C SER A 83 -0.80 -12.65 3.62
N VAL A 84 -0.65 -11.38 3.25
CA VAL A 84 -1.01 -10.25 4.12
C VAL A 84 -2.47 -10.30 4.57
N ILE A 85 -3.39 -10.64 3.66
CA ILE A 85 -4.81 -10.83 3.98
C ILE A 85 -4.98 -11.99 4.96
N LYS A 86 -4.42 -13.17 4.67
CA LYS A 86 -4.52 -14.34 5.55
C LYS A 86 -3.96 -14.07 6.95
N ASP A 87 -2.78 -13.47 7.02
CA ASP A 87 -2.12 -13.10 8.27
C ASP A 87 -2.98 -12.12 9.08
N THR A 88 -3.53 -11.11 8.41
CA THR A 88 -4.41 -10.13 9.05
C THR A 88 -5.62 -10.81 9.64
N PHE A 89 -6.27 -11.72 8.90
CA PHE A 89 -7.46 -12.45 9.37
C PHE A 89 -7.17 -13.48 10.46
N ALA A 90 -5.96 -14.04 10.48
CA ALA A 90 -5.57 -15.04 11.46
C ALA A 90 -5.08 -14.41 12.78
N HIS A 91 -4.42 -13.26 12.72
CA HIS A 91 -3.60 -12.78 13.84
C HIS A 91 -3.84 -11.33 14.24
N SER A 92 -4.40 -10.47 13.38
CA SER A 92 -4.54 -9.05 13.70
C SER A 92 -5.81 -8.74 14.49
N SER A 93 -5.68 -7.93 15.55
CA SER A 93 -6.85 -7.37 16.23
C SER A 93 -7.63 -6.37 15.38
N ALA A 94 -7.04 -5.88 14.28
CA ALA A 94 -7.66 -4.91 13.37
C ALA A 94 -9.01 -5.40 12.81
N ILE A 95 -9.15 -6.71 12.57
CA ILE A 95 -10.38 -7.34 12.03
C ILE A 95 -11.61 -6.99 12.88
N LYS A 96 -11.44 -6.86 14.20
CA LYS A 96 -12.55 -6.59 15.13
C LYS A 96 -13.26 -5.27 14.84
N SER A 97 -12.62 -4.36 14.10
CA SER A 97 -13.20 -3.08 13.69
C SER A 97 -13.53 -3.03 12.20
N PHE A 98 -13.58 -4.16 11.51
CA PHE A 98 -13.95 -4.20 10.10
C PHE A 98 -15.46 -4.19 9.95
N HIS A 99 -15.94 -3.40 9.00
CA HIS A 99 -17.32 -3.40 8.54
C HIS A 99 -17.46 -4.37 7.36
N PHE A 100 -18.19 -5.45 7.59
CA PHE A 100 -18.56 -6.43 6.55
C PHE A 100 -20.02 -6.29 6.12
N GLU A 101 -20.87 -5.82 7.03
CA GLU A 101 -22.26 -5.48 6.75
C GLU A 101 -22.36 -4.05 6.22
N LEU A 102 -23.16 -3.89 5.18
CA LEU A 102 -23.31 -2.64 4.48
C LEU A 102 -24.40 -1.77 5.10
N PHE A 103 -24.16 -0.47 5.10
CA PHE A 103 -25.17 0.52 5.42
C PHE A 103 -24.96 1.77 4.57
N LYS A 104 -26.01 2.60 4.49
CA LYS A 104 -25.96 3.97 3.98
C LYS A 104 -26.37 4.92 5.08
N GLN A 105 -25.64 6.02 5.20
CA GLN A 105 -25.93 7.05 6.18
C GLN A 105 -26.56 8.25 5.48
N TYR A 106 -27.64 8.76 6.04
CA TYR A 106 -28.34 9.94 5.54
C TYR A 106 -28.34 11.01 6.63
N TRP A 107 -28.00 12.23 6.26
CA TRP A 107 -28.12 13.39 7.11
C TRP A 107 -29.46 14.07 6.86
N GLU A 108 -30.23 14.30 7.92
CA GLU A 108 -31.49 15.02 7.86
C GLU A 108 -31.33 16.41 8.46
N SER A 109 -31.73 17.43 7.71
CA SER A 109 -31.76 18.80 8.21
C SER A 109 -32.92 18.97 9.19
N PRO A 110 -32.70 19.57 10.37
CA PRO A 110 -33.78 19.94 11.28
C PRO A 110 -34.84 20.83 10.62
N ASP A 111 -34.45 21.64 9.63
CA ASP A 111 -35.30 22.64 8.98
C ASP A 111 -36.04 22.12 7.73
N SER A 112 -35.63 20.97 7.19
CA SER A 112 -36.26 20.37 6.01
C SER A 112 -36.07 18.84 6.01
N PRO A 113 -36.92 18.10 6.74
CA PRO A 113 -36.81 16.65 6.89
C PRO A 113 -37.23 15.85 5.63
N ARG A 114 -37.53 16.50 4.50
CA ARG A 114 -38.18 15.83 3.34
C ARG A 114 -37.24 15.19 2.32
N SER A 115 -35.93 15.35 2.48
CA SER A 115 -34.95 14.61 1.67
C SER A 115 -33.63 14.52 2.43
N GLY A 116 -33.40 13.41 3.12
CA GLY A 116 -32.10 13.13 3.73
C GLY A 116 -31.01 13.13 2.67
N ILE A 117 -29.88 13.78 2.97
CA ILE A 117 -28.71 13.86 2.08
C ILE A 117 -27.81 12.67 2.38
N CYS A 118 -27.48 11.85 1.38
CA CYS A 118 -26.56 10.74 1.55
C CYS A 118 -25.18 11.26 1.97
N VAL A 119 -24.64 10.71 3.05
CA VAL A 119 -23.31 11.03 3.57
C VAL A 119 -22.30 10.06 2.96
N TYR A 120 -21.27 10.62 2.32
CA TYR A 120 -20.16 9.86 1.74
C TYR A 120 -18.91 10.09 2.59
N ASP A 121 -18.58 9.12 3.44
CA ASP A 121 -17.49 9.24 4.41
C ASP A 121 -16.50 8.09 4.34
N GLU A 122 -16.95 6.86 4.15
CA GLU A 122 -16.14 5.65 4.26
C GLU A 122 -16.24 4.82 2.98
N ILE A 123 -15.24 3.96 2.73
CA ILE A 123 -15.26 3.12 1.53
C ILE A 123 -16.41 2.12 1.60
N TYR A 124 -16.64 1.49 2.76
CA TYR A 124 -17.71 0.52 2.94
C TYR A 124 -19.12 1.13 2.89
N THR A 125 -19.26 2.46 2.94
CA THR A 125 -20.54 3.17 2.72
C THR A 125 -20.71 3.65 1.27
N SER A 126 -19.69 3.50 0.43
CA SER A 126 -19.72 3.95 -0.97
C SER A 126 -20.56 3.05 -1.88
N ASP A 127 -21.18 3.64 -2.91
CA ASP A 127 -21.95 2.90 -3.92
C ASP A 127 -21.11 1.84 -4.65
N ALA A 128 -19.82 2.12 -4.87
CA ALA A 128 -18.91 1.17 -5.51
C ALA A 128 -18.69 -0.08 -4.64
N PHE A 129 -18.54 0.08 -3.33
CA PHE A 129 -18.38 -1.06 -2.42
C PHE A 129 -19.69 -1.84 -2.26
N HIS A 130 -20.83 -1.14 -2.22
CA HIS A 130 -22.15 -1.77 -2.20
C HIS A 130 -22.38 -2.62 -3.44
N LYS A 131 -22.08 -2.09 -4.62
CA LYS A 131 -22.16 -2.83 -5.87
C LYS A 131 -21.25 -4.05 -5.87
N ALA A 132 -19.99 -3.91 -5.46
CA ALA A 132 -19.06 -5.03 -5.39
C ALA A 132 -19.54 -6.13 -4.44
N HIS A 133 -20.16 -5.77 -3.32
CA HIS A 133 -20.75 -6.71 -2.38
C HIS A 133 -21.97 -7.43 -2.99
N GLU A 134 -22.87 -6.70 -3.64
CA GLU A 134 -24.02 -7.27 -4.32
C GLU A 134 -23.61 -8.25 -5.43
N ASP A 135 -22.66 -7.86 -6.27
CA ASP A 135 -22.08 -8.71 -7.31
C ASP A 135 -21.48 -9.99 -6.71
N LEU A 136 -20.79 -9.89 -5.56
CA LEU A 136 -20.27 -11.05 -4.83
C LEU A 136 -21.40 -11.95 -4.30
N GLN A 137 -22.45 -11.38 -3.71
CA GLN A 137 -23.56 -12.19 -3.20
C GLN A 137 -24.35 -12.88 -4.31
N ASN A 138 -24.48 -12.26 -5.47
CA ASN A 138 -25.18 -12.82 -6.62
C ASN A 138 -24.33 -13.79 -7.45
N SER A 139 -23.00 -13.84 -7.21
CA SER A 139 -22.12 -14.78 -7.90
C SER A 139 -22.32 -16.23 -7.41
N PRO A 140 -21.99 -17.25 -8.23
CA PRO A 140 -21.99 -18.65 -7.80
C PRO A 140 -21.13 -18.85 -6.55
N LYS A 141 -21.62 -19.66 -5.60
CA LYS A 141 -20.84 -20.04 -4.42
C LYS A 141 -19.78 -21.08 -4.80
N GLU A 142 -18.66 -21.05 -4.07
CA GLU A 142 -17.66 -22.11 -4.14
C GLU A 142 -18.29 -23.45 -3.71
N LEU A 143 -17.97 -24.51 -4.47
CA LEU A 143 -18.55 -25.83 -4.24
C LEU A 143 -18.21 -26.34 -2.84
N GLY A 144 -19.24 -26.64 -2.05
CA GLY A 144 -19.07 -27.16 -0.69
C GLY A 144 -18.69 -26.11 0.36
N CYS A 145 -18.76 -24.81 0.06
CA CYS A 145 -18.48 -23.74 1.01
C CYS A 145 -19.75 -22.98 1.40
N ASP A 146 -20.15 -23.12 2.67
CA ASP A 146 -21.31 -22.43 3.25
C ASP A 146 -20.94 -21.22 4.11
N LEU A 147 -19.66 -20.81 4.10
CA LEU A 147 -19.21 -19.66 4.88
C LEU A 147 -19.74 -18.33 4.31
N PRO A 148 -19.93 -17.30 5.17
CA PRO A 148 -20.25 -15.96 4.70
C PRO A 148 -19.17 -15.45 3.72
N ARG A 149 -19.63 -14.82 2.64
CA ARG A 149 -18.75 -14.17 1.65
C ARG A 149 -18.77 -12.68 1.89
N ALA A 150 -17.61 -12.05 1.93
CA ALA A 150 -17.48 -10.62 2.15
C ALA A 150 -16.42 -10.02 1.22
N VAL A 151 -16.61 -8.73 0.90
CA VAL A 151 -15.63 -7.94 0.14
C VAL A 151 -14.64 -7.33 1.10
N ILE A 152 -13.36 -7.36 0.72
CA ILE A 152 -12.31 -6.60 1.38
C ILE A 152 -11.80 -5.48 0.48
N ALA A 153 -11.86 -4.25 0.97
CA ALA A 153 -11.31 -3.09 0.30
C ALA A 153 -9.84 -2.92 0.69
N LEU A 154 -8.98 -2.76 -0.33
CA LEU A 154 -7.56 -2.53 -0.18
C LEU A 154 -7.23 -1.09 -0.59
N MET A 155 -6.57 -0.34 0.28
CA MET A 155 -6.16 1.04 0.03
C MET A 155 -4.64 1.15 0.02
N PHE A 156 -4.05 1.34 -1.16
CA PHE A 156 -2.61 1.43 -1.32
C PHE A 156 -2.10 2.88 -1.28
N TRP A 157 -0.99 3.09 -0.59
CA TRP A 157 -0.33 4.39 -0.47
C TRP A 157 1.18 4.23 -0.60
N SER A 158 1.86 5.28 -1.06
CA SER A 158 3.31 5.35 -1.04
C SER A 158 3.75 6.79 -0.78
N ASP A 159 4.74 6.95 0.09
CA ASP A 159 5.40 8.22 0.36
C ASP A 159 6.92 8.01 0.49
N SER A 160 7.66 9.12 0.55
CA SER A 160 9.10 9.08 0.79
C SER A 160 9.36 9.09 2.28
N THR A 161 10.03 8.06 2.80
CA THR A 161 10.43 7.97 4.21
C THR A 161 11.93 8.15 4.37
N SER A 162 12.33 9.02 5.31
CA SER A 162 13.74 9.15 5.71
C SER A 162 14.04 8.11 6.78
N LEU A 163 14.96 7.19 6.51
CA LEU A 163 15.31 6.11 7.44
C LEU A 163 16.25 6.57 8.56
N ALA A 164 16.91 7.71 8.41
CA ALA A 164 17.87 8.22 9.37
C ALA A 164 17.52 9.65 9.81
N GLN A 165 17.67 9.91 11.12
CA GLN A 165 17.63 11.28 11.66
C GLN A 165 18.85 12.10 11.18
N PHE A 166 19.96 11.41 10.89
CA PHE A 166 21.17 11.97 10.30
C PHE A 166 21.64 11.03 9.18
N GLY A 167 21.52 11.46 7.93
CA GLY A 167 21.88 10.68 6.75
C GLY A 167 20.97 10.99 5.56
N ASN A 168 21.32 10.45 4.38
CA ASN A 168 20.57 10.59 3.13
C ASN A 168 19.88 9.27 2.71
N ALA A 169 19.75 8.33 3.64
CA ALA A 169 19.06 7.07 3.41
C ALA A 169 17.55 7.30 3.32
N SER A 170 16.98 7.06 2.15
CA SER A 170 15.55 7.17 1.88
C SER A 170 14.99 5.83 1.45
N LEU A 171 13.75 5.56 1.83
CA LEU A 171 12.98 4.39 1.44
C LEU A 171 11.60 4.83 0.94
N TRP A 172 11.08 4.13 -0.05
CA TRP A 172 9.74 4.34 -0.58
C TRP A 172 8.89 3.11 -0.30
N PRO A 173 8.31 3.00 0.90
CA PRO A 173 7.38 1.93 1.21
C PRO A 173 6.09 2.06 0.41
N ILE A 174 5.46 0.91 0.18
CA ILE A 174 4.05 0.81 -0.18
C ILE A 174 3.32 0.25 1.02
N TYR A 175 2.32 1.01 1.45
CA TYR A 175 1.45 0.69 2.56
C TYR A 175 0.10 0.20 2.05
N LEU A 176 -0.52 -0.65 2.85
CA LEU A 176 -1.89 -1.12 2.69
C LEU A 176 -2.69 -0.76 3.94
N TYR A 177 -3.78 -0.03 3.75
CA TYR A 177 -4.85 0.14 4.73
C TYR A 177 -6.09 -0.64 4.30
N TRP A 178 -6.89 -1.05 5.27
CA TRP A 178 -8.13 -1.76 5.04
C TRP A 178 -9.29 -0.78 4.87
N GLY A 179 -9.89 -0.74 3.69
CA GLY A 179 -11.06 0.11 3.44
C GLY A 179 -12.32 -0.34 4.18
N ASN A 180 -12.29 -1.50 4.83
CA ASN A 180 -13.34 -1.98 5.74
C ASN A 180 -13.23 -1.36 7.14
N GLN A 181 -12.12 -0.69 7.47
CA GLN A 181 -11.98 0.03 8.74
C GLN A 181 -12.38 1.49 8.56
N SER A 182 -12.88 2.11 9.63
CA SER A 182 -13.13 3.55 9.62
C SER A 182 -11.83 4.34 9.49
N LYS A 183 -11.90 5.50 8.86
CA LYS A 183 -10.79 6.46 8.81
C LYS A 183 -10.23 6.77 10.20
N TYR A 184 -11.10 6.85 11.21
CA TYR A 184 -10.67 7.07 12.59
C TYR A 184 -9.70 5.98 13.07
N LYS A 185 -9.98 4.70 12.78
CA LYS A 185 -9.08 3.59 13.12
C LYS A 185 -7.80 3.62 12.30
N CYS A 186 -7.89 3.89 11.00
CA CYS A 186 -6.71 4.03 10.13
C CYS A 186 -5.76 5.14 10.61
N CYS A 187 -6.30 6.24 11.13
CA CYS A 187 -5.50 7.36 11.66
C CYS A 187 -5.01 7.14 13.10
N HIS A 188 -5.35 6.04 13.76
CA HIS A 188 -4.97 5.77 15.14
C HIS A 188 -3.69 4.92 15.18
N PRO A 189 -2.52 5.46 15.61
CA PRO A 189 -1.24 4.77 15.44
C PRO A 189 -1.14 3.41 16.13
N SER A 190 -1.87 3.21 17.23
CA SER A 190 -1.90 1.94 17.99
C SER A 190 -2.95 0.94 17.49
N ALA A 191 -3.70 1.27 16.43
CA ALA A 191 -4.73 0.38 15.89
C ALA A 191 -4.18 -0.69 14.92
N ASP A 192 -2.87 -0.63 14.60
CA ASP A 192 -2.20 -1.58 13.69
C ASP A 192 -2.92 -1.74 12.34
N ALA A 193 -3.50 -0.63 11.86
CA ALA A 193 -4.31 -0.58 10.64
C ALA A 193 -3.48 -0.49 9.35
N CYS A 194 -2.19 -0.19 9.46
CA CYS A 194 -1.27 0.03 8.36
C CYS A 194 -0.34 -1.17 8.17
N GLN A 195 -0.38 -1.79 7.00
CA GLN A 195 0.47 -2.92 6.65
C GLN A 195 1.52 -2.50 5.63
N HIS A 196 2.80 -2.80 5.88
CA HIS A 196 3.84 -2.66 4.86
C HIS A 196 3.77 -3.83 3.89
N ILE A 197 3.65 -3.54 2.60
CA ILE A 197 3.49 -4.58 1.57
C ILE A 197 4.55 -4.55 0.47
N ALA A 198 5.26 -3.43 0.29
CA ALA A 198 6.39 -3.38 -0.61
C ALA A 198 7.40 -2.31 -0.21
N HIS A 199 8.63 -2.46 -0.69
CA HIS A 199 9.67 -1.45 -0.62
C HIS A 199 10.23 -1.21 -2.01
N LEU A 200 10.09 0.03 -2.47
CA LEU A 200 10.63 0.46 -3.76
C LEU A 200 12.10 0.90 -3.57
N PRO A 201 13.02 0.33 -4.37
CA PRO A 201 14.41 0.72 -4.33
C PRO A 201 14.58 2.10 -4.96
N LYS A 202 15.60 2.82 -4.51
CA LYS A 202 16.02 4.05 -5.18
C LYS A 202 16.58 3.68 -6.55
N VAL A 203 16.04 4.30 -7.59
CA VAL A 203 16.55 4.16 -8.94
C VAL A 203 17.84 4.98 -9.06
N ASN A 204 18.92 4.36 -9.55
CA ASN A 204 20.15 5.06 -9.84
C ASN A 204 19.96 6.00 -11.04
N THR A 205 20.39 7.25 -10.92
CA THR A 205 20.16 8.32 -11.90
C THR A 205 21.04 8.24 -13.16
N ASN A 206 21.79 7.16 -13.38
CA ASN A 206 22.69 7.02 -14.55
C ASN A 206 21.95 6.47 -15.80
N LEU A 207 20.74 6.96 -16.05
CA LEU A 207 19.95 6.68 -17.26
C LEU A 207 20.18 7.74 -18.33
#